data_AF-A0A1F5UDP8-F1
#
_entry.id   AF-A0A1F5UDP8-F1
#
_cell.length_a   1.000
_cell.length_b   1.000
_cell.length_c   1.000
_cell.angle_alpha   90.00
_cell.angle_beta   90.00
_cell.angle_gamma   90.00
#
_symmetry.space_group_name_H-M   'P 1'
#
loop_
_entity.id
_entity.type
_entity.pdbx_description
1 polymer ?
#
loop_
_entity_poly.entity_id
_entity_poly.type
_entity_poly.pdbx_seq_one_letter_code
_entity_poly.pdbx_strand_id
1 'polypeptide(L)'
;EFITAKQNNGELNNFNLSVAVTDKFMDALAKDEEYDLLNPHTRAPMKKLKAKDVFSLVVDSAWKNGEPGVIFIDRMNADNPTPALGRIESTNPCGEQPLLPYEACNLGSINMARMITHQNGRAEVDYELLKETIKTSVRFLDDVIDMNKYPLPEIDSMVKANRKIGLGVMGFADMLIEMGVPYSSDDALKLGDQVMTFIDEESKKVSAALAKERGPFPNFDKSIYGKYTPIRNATTTTIAPTGTLSIIANVSSGIEPIFAISYIRNVMDGTKMIEVNPIFEKIAKERGIFSDALIEKIAERNTLHGMDEIPEDIKKVFVTAHDIVPEWHVRMQAAFQKSVDNAVSKTVNFPHEATRDDVRMAYVLAYKEGCKGLTVYRDGSRDEQVLSTGATTTSAAVPVTTSAPAKDGREKIIPRSRPSMTMGVTQKVSTGCGSLYVTINSDEKGLCEVFAQMGKSGGCAASQSEAVSRLISLTLRAGIDIEAVLKQIKGIRCPSPLWDKGNMVLSCPDAIAKAIERFIQSGGVTKAAASAKLNGTAALPKKHDTESLSAKVTSGTKELAGMCPDCGNILEYVEDCVLCRFCGYSKCG
;
A
#
# COMPACT_ATOMS: atom_id res chain seq x y z
N GLU A 1 8.94 9.23 25.39
CA GLU A 1 8.56 10.08 24.25
C GLU A 1 8.55 9.28 22.95
N PHE A 2 9.68 8.87 22.38
CA PHE A 2 9.71 8.12 21.11
C PHE A 2 8.78 6.89 21.08
N ILE A 3 8.85 6.02 22.10
CA ILE A 3 8.04 4.78 22.20
C ILE A 3 6.52 5.07 22.21
N THR A 4 6.11 6.26 22.67
CA THR A 4 4.70 6.64 22.82
C THR A 4 4.25 7.63 21.76
N ALA A 5 5.11 7.99 20.80
CA ALA A 5 4.87 9.09 19.87
C ALA A 5 3.64 8.88 18.97
N LYS A 6 3.28 7.61 18.69
CA LYS A 6 2.08 7.26 17.89
C LYS A 6 0.88 6.80 18.72
N GLN A 7 0.90 6.99 20.04
CA GLN A 7 -0.30 6.73 20.85
C GLN A 7 -1.45 7.69 20.48
N ASN A 8 -1.14 8.85 19.91
CA ASN A 8 -2.11 9.70 19.25
C ASN A 8 -2.17 9.32 17.76
N ASN A 9 -3.24 8.64 17.33
CA ASN A 9 -3.43 8.15 15.95
C ASN A 9 -3.50 9.27 14.88
N GLY A 10 -3.49 10.55 15.28
CA GLY A 10 -3.42 11.69 14.37
C GLY A 10 -2.01 12.19 14.06
N GLU A 11 -0.99 11.70 14.75
CA GLU A 11 0.40 12.15 14.64
C GLU A 11 1.32 11.09 14.00
N LEU A 12 2.27 11.54 13.17
CA LEU A 12 3.25 10.68 12.50
C LEU A 12 2.63 9.55 11.63
N ASN A 13 1.46 9.80 11.04
CA ASN A 13 0.69 8.80 10.25
C ASN A 13 1.47 8.21 9.07
N ASN A 14 2.46 8.93 8.54
CA ASN A 14 3.30 8.51 7.41
C ASN A 14 4.66 7.93 7.83
N PHE A 15 4.88 7.71 9.12
CA PHE A 15 6.14 7.17 9.64
C PHE A 15 5.92 5.81 10.29
N ASN A 16 6.79 4.84 10.01
CA ASN A 16 6.89 3.62 10.80
C ASN A 16 7.91 3.81 11.92
N LEU A 17 7.57 3.33 13.12
CA LEU A 17 8.46 3.43 14.28
C LEU A 17 8.95 2.04 14.68
N SER A 18 10.26 1.93 14.87
CA SER A 18 10.91 0.75 15.43
C SER A 18 11.92 1.15 16.49
N VAL A 19 12.06 0.34 17.53
CA VAL A 19 13.05 0.52 18.59
C VAL A 19 14.25 -0.37 18.31
N ALA A 20 15.44 0.23 18.25
CA ALA A 20 16.70 -0.49 18.20
C ALA A 20 17.09 -0.98 19.60
N VAL A 21 17.04 -2.29 19.78
CA VAL A 21 17.33 -3.00 21.03
C VAL A 21 18.73 -3.59 20.96
N THR A 22 19.52 -3.38 22.02
CA THR A 22 20.89 -3.89 22.16
C THR A 22 20.92 -5.14 23.04
N ASP A 23 21.95 -5.96 22.89
CA ASP A 23 22.17 -7.14 23.75
C ASP A 23 22.32 -6.71 25.21
N LYS A 24 23.02 -5.60 25.46
CA LYS A 24 23.15 -5.02 26.81
C LYS A 24 21.78 -4.68 27.43
N PHE A 25 20.83 -4.18 26.63
CA PHE A 25 19.48 -3.90 27.12
C PHE A 25 18.71 -5.20 27.42
N MET A 26 18.83 -6.21 26.56
CA MET A 26 18.17 -7.51 26.77
C MET A 26 18.73 -8.25 28.00
N ASP A 27 20.03 -8.16 28.24
CA ASP A 27 20.67 -8.69 29.45
C ASP A 27 20.16 -7.98 30.71
N ALA A 28 20.06 -6.65 30.68
CA ALA A 28 19.51 -5.88 31.79
C ALA A 28 18.03 -6.23 32.04
N LEU A 29 17.24 -6.42 30.97
CA LEU A 29 15.86 -6.86 31.05
C LEU A 29 15.74 -8.25 31.71
N ALA A 30 16.60 -9.20 31.34
CA ALA A 30 16.58 -10.55 31.89
C ALA A 30 16.96 -10.59 33.39
N LYS A 31 17.81 -9.65 33.84
CA LYS A 31 18.29 -9.56 35.23
C LYS A 31 17.48 -8.59 36.10
N ASP A 32 16.45 -7.96 35.55
CA ASP A 32 15.67 -6.88 36.20
C ASP A 32 16.56 -5.69 36.66
N GLU A 33 17.56 -5.36 35.85
CA GLU A 33 18.54 -4.30 36.11
C GLU A 33 18.17 -2.97 35.44
N GLU A 34 18.88 -1.91 35.87
CA GLU A 34 18.84 -0.60 35.22
C GLU A 34 19.88 -0.48 34.10
N TYR A 35 19.59 0.36 33.11
CA TYR A 35 20.54 0.73 32.06
C TYR A 35 20.65 2.25 31.93
N ASP A 36 21.80 2.71 31.43
CA ASP A 36 22.08 4.13 31.22
C ASP A 36 21.43 4.65 29.93
N LEU A 37 20.69 5.75 30.05
CA LEU A 37 20.35 6.62 28.93
C LEU A 37 21.53 7.53 28.62
N LEU A 38 22.04 7.44 27.40
CA LEU A 38 23.20 8.20 26.96
C LEU A 38 22.79 9.38 26.07
N ASN A 39 23.48 10.50 26.21
CA ASN A 39 23.36 11.58 25.22
C ASN A 39 24.00 11.11 23.89
N PRO A 40 23.32 11.20 22.74
CA PRO A 40 23.84 10.67 21.48
C PRO A 40 25.11 11.38 20.98
N HIS A 41 25.31 12.65 21.33
CA HIS A 41 26.48 13.45 20.90
C HIS A 41 27.68 13.22 21.81
N THR A 42 27.49 13.28 23.13
CA THR A 42 28.60 13.19 24.09
C THR A 42 28.87 11.79 24.61
N ARG A 43 27.92 10.86 24.41
CA ARG A 43 27.89 9.51 25.00
C ARG A 43 27.92 9.49 26.54
N ALA A 44 27.75 10.64 27.18
CA ALA A 44 27.71 10.74 28.63
C ALA A 44 26.39 10.17 29.17
N PRO A 45 26.42 9.47 30.33
CA PRO A 45 25.22 8.99 31.00
C PRO A 45 24.41 10.18 31.52
N MET A 46 23.13 10.22 31.16
CA MET A 46 22.20 11.29 31.53
C MET A 46 21.25 10.85 32.65
N LYS A 47 20.76 9.61 32.59
CA LYS A 47 19.79 9.05 33.54
C LYS A 47 19.87 7.53 33.51
N LYS A 48 19.46 6.86 34.60
CA LYS A 48 19.21 5.42 34.63
C LYS A 48 17.72 5.11 34.57
N LEU A 49 17.35 4.07 33.84
CA LEU A 49 15.99 3.53 33.77
C LEU A 49 16.01 2.03 34.00
N LYS A 50 14.96 1.49 34.62
CA LYS A 50 14.74 0.05 34.68
C LYS A 50 14.41 -0.49 33.29
N ALA A 51 15.14 -1.51 32.85
CA ALA A 51 14.93 -2.11 31.53
C ALA A 51 13.50 -2.65 31.38
N LYS A 52 12.97 -3.26 32.45
CA LYS A 52 11.61 -3.79 32.51
C LYS A 52 10.53 -2.74 32.25
N ASP A 53 10.66 -1.54 32.82
CA ASP A 53 9.67 -0.46 32.66
C ASP A 53 9.65 0.05 31.22
N VAL A 54 10.83 0.22 30.62
CA VAL A 54 10.97 0.65 29.22
C VAL A 54 10.44 -0.41 28.27
N PHE A 55 10.77 -1.68 28.50
CA PHE A 55 10.29 -2.79 27.67
C PHE A 55 8.76 -2.95 27.79
N SER A 56 8.20 -2.80 28.99
CA SER A 56 6.74 -2.81 29.20
C SER A 56 6.06 -1.69 28.41
N LEU A 57 6.68 -0.51 28.32
CA LEU A 57 6.17 0.60 27.52
C LEU A 57 6.19 0.30 26.02
N VAL A 58 7.23 -0.38 25.51
CA VAL A 58 7.31 -0.84 24.11
C VAL A 58 6.18 -1.82 23.82
N VAL A 59 6.03 -2.84 24.68
CA VAL A 59 4.96 -3.84 24.58
C VAL A 59 3.58 -3.19 24.62
N ASP A 60 3.35 -2.27 25.54
CA ASP A 60 2.07 -1.58 25.69
C ASP A 60 1.70 -0.75 24.46
N SER A 61 2.66 -0.01 23.89
CA SER A 61 2.43 0.76 22.66
C SER A 61 2.15 -0.18 21.49
N ALA A 62 2.98 -1.20 21.28
CA ALA A 62 2.82 -2.16 20.19
C ALA A 62 1.51 -2.94 20.28
N TRP A 63 1.11 -3.33 21.50
CA TRP A 63 -0.20 -3.93 21.75
C TRP A 63 -1.32 -2.96 21.35
N LYS A 64 -1.24 -1.68 21.71
CA LYS A 64 -2.31 -0.71 21.42
C LYS A 64 -2.51 -0.45 19.93
N ASN A 65 -1.46 -0.24 19.13
CA ASN A 65 -1.58 0.25 17.75
C ASN A 65 -0.65 -0.42 16.73
N GLY A 66 0.02 -1.52 17.09
CA GLY A 66 0.97 -2.25 16.26
C GLY A 66 2.37 -1.62 16.18
N GLU A 67 2.64 -0.53 16.89
CA GLU A 67 3.93 0.18 16.87
C GLU A 67 4.40 0.60 18.28
N PRO A 68 5.72 0.65 18.55
CA PRO A 68 6.79 0.42 17.59
C PRO A 68 7.12 -1.07 17.39
N GLY A 69 7.67 -1.42 16.22
CA GLY A 69 8.37 -2.69 16.03
C GLY A 69 9.68 -2.73 16.83
N VAL A 70 10.35 -3.89 16.88
CA VAL A 70 11.67 -4.02 17.49
C VAL A 70 12.70 -4.51 16.48
N ILE A 71 13.92 -3.95 16.53
CA ILE A 71 15.06 -4.46 15.79
C ILE A 71 16.20 -4.75 16.76
N PHE A 72 16.88 -5.87 16.60
CA PHE A 72 18.01 -6.29 17.45
C PHE A 72 19.30 -5.84 16.77
N ILE A 73 19.72 -4.61 17.07
CA ILE A 73 20.72 -3.88 16.27
C ILE A 73 22.12 -4.49 16.39
N ASP A 74 22.45 -5.09 17.53
CA ASP A 74 23.73 -5.76 17.74
C ASP A 74 23.81 -7.05 16.90
N ARG A 75 22.70 -7.79 16.79
CA ARG A 75 22.58 -8.96 15.89
C ARG A 75 22.74 -8.56 14.42
N MET A 76 22.04 -7.49 14.00
CA MET A 76 22.19 -6.97 12.64
C MET A 76 23.63 -6.56 12.32
N ASN A 77 24.35 -5.96 13.28
CA ASN A 77 25.75 -5.58 13.09
C ASN A 77 26.73 -6.75 13.18
N ALA A 78 26.43 -7.79 13.96
CA ALA A 78 27.22 -9.02 13.99
C ALA A 78 27.27 -9.71 12.62
N ASP A 79 26.16 -9.63 11.88
CA ASP A 79 26.02 -10.19 10.54
C ASP A 79 26.32 -9.17 9.42
N ASN A 80 26.81 -7.97 9.76
CA ASN A 80 27.16 -6.97 8.76
C ASN A 80 28.33 -7.49 7.89
N PRO A 81 28.16 -7.64 6.56
CA PRO A 81 29.22 -8.15 5.70
C PRO A 81 30.37 -7.16 5.52
N THR A 82 30.15 -5.87 5.75
CA THR A 82 31.12 -4.79 5.50
C THR A 82 31.39 -3.91 6.73
N PRO A 83 31.81 -4.50 7.88
CA PRO A 83 31.92 -3.78 9.14
C PRO A 83 33.02 -2.71 9.14
N ALA A 84 34.04 -2.84 8.28
CA ALA A 84 35.10 -1.85 8.14
C ALA A 84 34.63 -0.55 7.45
N LEU A 85 33.46 -0.56 6.80
CA LEU A 85 32.89 0.61 6.13
C LEU A 85 31.98 1.44 7.04
N GLY A 86 31.44 0.84 8.09
CA GLY A 86 30.52 1.50 9.00
C GLY A 86 29.68 0.51 9.81
N ARG A 87 28.87 1.06 10.71
CA ARG A 87 27.88 0.31 11.48
C ARG A 87 26.49 0.55 10.90
N ILE A 88 25.67 -0.49 10.97
CA ILE A 88 24.25 -0.40 10.64
C ILE A 88 23.56 0.31 11.82
N GLU A 89 22.86 1.41 11.54
CA GLU A 89 22.21 2.24 12.56
C GLU A 89 20.68 2.10 12.53
N SER A 90 20.13 1.63 11.42
CA SER A 90 18.70 1.46 11.19
C SER A 90 18.43 0.41 10.11
N THR A 91 17.16 0.17 9.83
CA THR A 91 16.69 -0.66 8.72
C THR A 91 15.81 0.18 7.80
N ASN A 92 15.51 -0.35 6.61
CA ASN A 92 14.47 0.17 5.73
C ASN A 92 13.06 0.07 6.37
N PRO A 93 12.01 0.69 5.79
CA PRO A 93 10.67 0.75 6.38
C PRO A 93 10.02 -0.60 6.72
N CYS A 94 10.39 -1.67 6.01
CA CYS A 94 9.80 -3.00 6.18
C CYS A 94 10.61 -3.92 7.11
N GLY A 95 11.80 -3.51 7.55
CA GLY A 95 12.58 -4.21 8.58
C GLY A 95 13.47 -5.35 8.08
N GLU A 96 13.46 -5.65 6.78
CA GLU A 96 14.20 -6.76 6.15
C GLU A 96 15.57 -6.37 5.57
N GLN A 97 15.84 -5.06 5.40
CA GLN A 97 17.10 -4.57 4.84
C GLN A 97 17.86 -3.67 5.84
N PRO A 98 18.69 -4.27 6.71
CA PRO A 98 19.69 -3.57 7.48
C PRO A 98 20.82 -3.07 6.56
N LEU A 99 20.91 -1.76 6.37
CA LEU A 99 21.80 -1.14 5.40
C LEU A 99 22.70 -0.10 6.05
N LEU A 100 23.91 0.06 5.50
CA LEU A 100 24.77 1.19 5.80
C LEU A 100 24.19 2.47 5.16
N PRO A 101 24.60 3.66 5.65
CA PRO A 101 24.22 4.92 5.02
C PRO A 101 24.50 4.92 3.51
N TYR A 102 23.54 5.44 2.75
CA TYR A 102 23.58 5.53 1.29
C TYR A 102 23.60 4.19 0.52
N GLU A 103 23.37 3.04 1.16
CA GLU A 103 23.05 1.82 0.42
C GLU A 103 21.57 1.81 -0.02
N ALA A 104 21.22 0.88 -0.92
CA ALA A 104 19.88 0.76 -1.46
C ALA A 104 19.43 -0.71 -1.48
N CYS A 105 18.12 -0.89 -1.44
CA CYS A 105 17.48 -2.20 -1.54
C CYS A 105 17.35 -2.57 -3.02
N ASN A 106 17.90 -3.72 -3.41
CA ASN A 106 17.65 -4.33 -4.71
C ASN A 106 17.08 -5.73 -4.50
N LEU A 107 15.78 -5.87 -4.71
CA LEU A 107 14.96 -6.96 -4.18
C LEU A 107 14.34 -7.79 -5.29
N GLY A 108 14.25 -9.11 -5.06
CA GLY A 108 13.51 -10.04 -5.89
C GLY A 108 12.90 -11.15 -5.04
N SER A 109 11.89 -11.85 -5.55
CA SER A 109 11.22 -12.94 -4.81
C SER A 109 10.86 -14.09 -5.72
N ILE A 110 11.28 -15.31 -5.34
CA ILE A 110 10.94 -16.55 -6.04
C ILE A 110 9.53 -16.99 -5.64
N ASN A 111 8.70 -17.34 -6.62
CA ASN A 111 7.38 -17.91 -6.36
C ASN A 111 7.49 -19.40 -6.01
N MET A 112 7.43 -19.73 -4.72
CA MET A 112 7.59 -21.11 -4.24
C MET A 112 6.46 -22.05 -4.67
N ALA A 113 5.25 -21.53 -4.91
CA ALA A 113 4.14 -22.32 -5.45
C ALA A 113 4.41 -22.84 -6.87
N ARG A 114 5.46 -22.33 -7.55
CA ARG A 114 5.89 -22.80 -8.87
C ARG A 114 7.14 -23.67 -8.81
N MET A 115 7.74 -23.83 -7.64
CA MET A 115 8.98 -24.59 -7.42
C MET A 115 8.67 -25.99 -6.86
N ILE A 116 7.57 -26.57 -7.30
CA ILE A 116 7.08 -27.89 -6.88
C ILE A 116 6.95 -28.82 -8.07
N THR A 117 7.21 -30.09 -7.83
CA THR A 117 7.03 -31.18 -8.80
C THR A 117 6.18 -32.28 -8.17
N HIS A 118 5.41 -33.00 -8.98
CA HIS A 118 4.60 -34.13 -8.53
C HIS A 118 5.28 -35.43 -8.91
N GLN A 119 5.83 -36.15 -7.93
CA GLN A 119 6.44 -37.46 -8.12
C GLN A 119 5.73 -38.50 -7.25
N ASN A 120 5.38 -39.66 -7.82
CA ASN A 120 4.72 -40.75 -7.11
C ASN A 120 3.45 -40.35 -6.34
N GLY A 121 2.71 -39.35 -6.86
CA GLY A 121 1.49 -38.84 -6.22
C GLY A 121 1.73 -37.92 -5.01
N ARG A 122 2.97 -37.48 -4.77
CA ARG A 122 3.34 -36.49 -3.74
C ARG A 122 3.91 -35.24 -4.38
N ALA A 123 3.60 -34.09 -3.81
CA ALA A 123 4.25 -32.83 -4.18
C ALA A 123 5.54 -32.68 -3.38
N GLU A 124 6.64 -32.39 -4.06
CA GLU A 124 7.97 -32.19 -3.50
C GLU A 124 8.60 -30.94 -4.13
N VAL A 125 9.61 -30.35 -3.46
CA VAL A 125 10.32 -29.17 -3.98
C VAL A 125 11.16 -29.58 -5.20
N ASP A 126 11.00 -28.85 -6.30
CA ASP A 126 11.82 -29.00 -7.50
C ASP A 126 13.12 -28.19 -7.35
N TYR A 127 14.12 -28.81 -6.72
CA TYR A 127 15.41 -28.16 -6.46
C TYR A 127 16.20 -27.82 -7.72
N GLU A 128 16.02 -28.55 -8.81
CA GLU A 128 16.71 -28.23 -10.08
C GLU A 128 16.10 -26.98 -10.73
N LEU A 129 14.76 -26.89 -10.78
CA LEU A 129 14.09 -25.68 -11.24
C LEU A 129 14.40 -24.47 -10.33
N LEU A 130 14.39 -24.68 -9.02
CA LEU A 130 14.73 -23.65 -8.04
C LEU A 130 16.15 -23.13 -8.26
N LYS A 131 17.12 -24.02 -8.49
CA LYS A 131 18.52 -23.66 -8.76
C LYS A 131 18.69 -22.81 -10.01
N GLU A 132 18.08 -23.19 -11.13
CA GLU A 132 18.16 -22.39 -12.37
C GLU A 132 17.43 -21.05 -12.22
N THR A 133 16.35 -21.01 -11.43
CA THR A 133 15.65 -19.78 -11.09
C THR A 133 16.54 -18.85 -10.27
N ILE A 134 17.18 -19.35 -9.20
CA ILE A 134 18.13 -18.60 -8.36
C ILE A 134 19.25 -18.00 -9.21
N LYS A 135 19.85 -18.81 -10.08
CA LYS A 135 20.93 -18.37 -10.99
C LYS A 135 20.51 -17.19 -11.87
N THR A 136 19.32 -17.28 -12.46
CA THR A 136 18.77 -16.20 -13.29
C THR A 136 18.46 -14.97 -12.45
N SER A 137 17.82 -15.14 -11.30
CA SER A 137 17.43 -14.05 -10.40
C SER A 137 18.64 -13.29 -9.85
N VAL A 138 19.69 -13.98 -9.38
CA VAL A 138 20.90 -13.32 -8.85
C VAL A 138 21.60 -12.51 -9.93
N ARG A 139 21.74 -13.05 -11.16
CA ARG A 139 22.31 -12.31 -12.28
C ARG A 139 21.46 -11.09 -12.63
N PHE A 140 20.13 -11.25 -12.71
CA PHE A 140 19.21 -10.16 -12.99
C PHE A 140 19.31 -9.05 -11.94
N LEU A 141 19.33 -9.39 -10.65
CA LEU A 141 19.51 -8.41 -9.58
C LEU A 141 20.89 -7.73 -9.69
N ASP A 142 21.98 -8.46 -9.95
CA ASP A 142 23.29 -7.83 -10.17
C ASP A 142 23.29 -6.84 -11.34
N ASP A 143 22.60 -7.16 -12.44
CA ASP A 143 22.44 -6.26 -13.60
C ASP A 143 21.62 -5.00 -13.24
N VAL A 144 20.59 -5.13 -12.41
CA VAL A 144 19.76 -4.00 -11.95
C VAL A 144 20.61 -2.95 -11.22
N ILE A 145 21.65 -3.35 -10.47
CA ILE A 145 22.53 -2.39 -9.79
C ILE A 145 23.15 -1.40 -10.78
N ASP A 146 23.58 -1.90 -11.93
CA ASP A 146 24.27 -1.10 -12.95
C ASP A 146 23.28 -0.31 -13.82
N MET A 147 22.07 -0.85 -14.03
CA MET A 147 21.03 -0.22 -14.83
C MET A 147 20.23 0.86 -14.08
N ASN A 148 20.17 0.78 -12.75
CA ASN A 148 19.37 1.69 -11.96
C ASN A 148 19.93 3.12 -11.96
N LYS A 149 19.05 4.12 -11.82
CA LYS A 149 19.41 5.53 -11.68
C LYS A 149 19.14 5.98 -10.25
N TYR A 150 20.21 6.14 -9.47
CA TYR A 150 20.09 6.54 -8.08
C TYR A 150 19.92 8.07 -7.97
N PRO A 151 19.12 8.54 -6.99
CA PRO A 151 18.79 9.97 -6.86
C PRO A 151 19.97 10.81 -6.39
N LEU A 152 20.93 10.22 -5.67
CA LEU A 152 22.12 10.89 -5.14
C LEU A 152 23.40 10.17 -5.62
N PRO A 153 24.46 10.91 -6.01
CA PRO A 153 25.75 10.31 -6.41
C PRO A 153 26.39 9.43 -5.32
N GLU A 154 26.20 9.79 -4.05
CA GLU A 154 26.68 9.03 -2.90
C GLU A 154 26.03 7.64 -2.84
N ILE A 155 24.74 7.56 -3.19
CA ILE A 155 24.01 6.29 -3.26
C ILE A 155 24.53 5.45 -4.43
N ASP A 156 24.71 6.04 -5.62
CA ASP A 156 25.25 5.33 -6.78
C ASP A 156 26.62 4.71 -6.47
N SER A 157 27.51 5.49 -5.85
CA SER A 157 28.84 5.05 -5.46
C SER A 157 28.79 3.92 -4.43
N MET A 158 28.04 4.09 -3.34
CA MET A 158 27.98 3.09 -2.26
C MET A 158 27.32 1.79 -2.71
N VAL A 159 26.22 1.86 -3.46
CA VAL A 159 25.51 0.68 -3.97
C VAL A 159 26.39 -0.10 -4.94
N LYS A 160 27.09 0.56 -5.87
CA LYS A 160 28.02 -0.11 -6.79
C LYS A 160 29.26 -0.66 -6.08
N ALA A 161 29.68 -0.06 -4.97
CA ALA A 161 30.84 -0.50 -4.21
C ALA A 161 30.58 -1.75 -3.36
N ASN A 162 29.37 -1.93 -2.81
CA ASN A 162 29.01 -3.08 -1.97
C ASN A 162 28.16 -4.13 -2.71
N ARG A 163 27.44 -3.71 -3.75
CA ARG A 163 26.61 -4.57 -4.62
C ARG A 163 25.64 -5.48 -3.86
N LYS A 164 25.04 -4.99 -2.77
CA LYS A 164 24.07 -5.75 -1.98
C LYS A 164 22.80 -6.01 -2.80
N ILE A 165 22.39 -7.27 -2.84
CA ILE A 165 21.09 -7.69 -3.38
C ILE A 165 20.33 -8.47 -2.30
N GLY A 166 19.04 -8.64 -2.52
CA GLY A 166 18.16 -9.37 -1.63
C GLY A 166 17.16 -10.23 -2.41
N LEU A 167 17.50 -11.49 -2.61
CA LEU A 167 16.63 -12.52 -3.15
C LEU A 167 15.88 -13.21 -2.01
N GLY A 168 14.55 -13.15 -2.05
CA GLY A 168 13.65 -13.81 -1.12
C GLY A 168 12.68 -14.75 -1.80
N VAL A 169 11.57 -15.01 -1.11
CA VAL A 169 10.50 -15.90 -1.59
C VAL A 169 9.13 -15.25 -1.42
N MET A 170 8.16 -15.76 -2.18
CA MET A 170 6.73 -15.55 -1.98
C MET A 170 5.99 -16.87 -2.25
N GLY A 171 4.71 -16.98 -1.87
CA GLY A 171 3.92 -18.18 -2.12
C GLY A 171 4.31 -19.37 -1.25
N PHE A 172 4.96 -19.14 -0.09
CA PHE A 172 5.39 -20.23 0.78
C PHE A 172 4.21 -20.99 1.39
N ALA A 173 3.14 -20.29 1.80
CA ALA A 173 1.95 -20.97 2.34
C ALA A 173 1.24 -21.81 1.28
N ASP A 174 1.19 -21.34 0.03
CA ASP A 174 0.63 -22.11 -1.09
C ASP A 174 1.43 -23.38 -1.36
N MET A 175 2.76 -23.29 -1.36
CA MET A 175 3.63 -24.46 -1.47
C MET A 175 3.35 -25.48 -0.37
N LEU A 176 3.22 -25.03 0.89
CA LEU A 176 2.89 -25.90 2.02
C LEU A 176 1.53 -26.59 1.84
N ILE A 177 0.52 -25.86 1.37
CA ILE A 177 -0.82 -26.40 1.09
C ILE A 177 -0.75 -27.48 0.00
N GLU A 178 -0.05 -27.22 -1.11
CA GLU A 178 0.09 -28.21 -2.19
C GLU A 178 0.87 -29.45 -1.76
N MET A 179 1.82 -29.29 -0.84
CA MET A 179 2.56 -30.39 -0.21
C MET A 179 1.80 -31.10 0.92
N GLY A 180 0.62 -30.60 1.31
CA GLY A 180 -0.16 -31.15 2.42
C GLY A 180 0.49 -30.94 3.79
N VAL A 181 1.36 -29.94 3.95
CA VAL A 181 2.09 -29.65 5.18
C VAL A 181 1.40 -28.50 5.93
N PRO A 182 0.95 -28.70 7.19
CA PRO A 182 0.39 -27.62 8.00
C PRO A 182 1.42 -26.52 8.29
N TYR A 183 1.04 -25.24 8.13
CA TYR A 183 1.95 -24.11 8.38
C TYR A 183 2.50 -24.09 9.82
N SER A 184 1.65 -24.38 10.80
CA SER A 184 1.99 -24.46 12.23
C SER A 184 2.53 -25.84 12.61
N SER A 185 3.60 -26.29 11.96
CA SER A 185 4.21 -27.60 12.23
C SER A 185 5.73 -27.56 12.15
N ASP A 186 6.38 -28.47 12.88
CA ASP A 186 7.84 -28.62 12.80
C ASP A 186 8.32 -29.02 11.40
N ASP A 187 7.47 -29.71 10.62
CA ASP A 187 7.80 -30.08 9.24
C ASP A 187 7.81 -28.84 8.31
N ALA A 188 6.88 -27.89 8.50
CA ALA A 188 6.92 -26.61 7.80
C ALA A 188 8.15 -25.78 8.19
N LEU A 189 8.54 -25.77 9.48
CA LEU A 189 9.76 -25.10 9.94
C LEU A 189 11.01 -25.69 9.29
N LYS A 190 11.14 -27.03 9.28
CA LYS A 190 12.26 -27.73 8.64
C LYS A 190 12.30 -27.44 7.15
N LEU A 191 11.15 -27.46 6.47
CA LEU A 191 11.09 -27.18 5.04
C LEU A 191 11.50 -25.74 4.73
N GLY A 192 11.05 -24.77 5.52
CA GLY A 192 11.46 -23.37 5.40
C GLY A 192 12.98 -23.19 5.56
N ASP A 193 13.56 -23.80 6.59
CA ASP A 193 15.01 -23.81 6.86
C ASP A 193 15.78 -24.45 5.69
N GLN A 194 15.34 -25.62 5.20
CA GLN A 194 15.96 -26.34 4.09
C GLN A 194 15.94 -25.56 2.79
N VAL A 195 14.77 -25.03 2.40
CA VAL A 195 14.61 -24.27 1.15
C VAL A 195 15.42 -22.99 1.21
N MET A 196 15.37 -22.25 2.32
CA MET A 196 16.11 -21.00 2.44
C MET A 196 17.62 -21.22 2.47
N THR A 197 18.10 -22.29 3.14
CA THR A 197 19.51 -22.70 3.11
C THR A 197 19.95 -23.01 1.68
N PHE A 198 19.14 -23.75 0.92
CA PHE A 198 19.45 -24.04 -0.48
C PHE A 198 19.53 -22.76 -1.33
N ILE A 199 18.59 -21.82 -1.14
CA ILE A 199 18.58 -20.52 -1.84
C ILE A 199 19.86 -19.73 -1.54
N ASP A 200 20.25 -19.65 -0.28
CA ASP A 200 21.43 -18.90 0.17
C ASP A 200 22.75 -19.50 -0.33
N GLU A 201 22.90 -20.82 -0.27
CA GLU A 201 24.09 -21.50 -0.76
C GLU A 201 24.23 -21.36 -2.28
N GLU A 202 23.15 -21.58 -3.04
CA GLU A 202 23.19 -21.47 -4.50
C GLU A 202 23.33 -20.01 -4.95
N SER A 203 22.72 -19.04 -4.25
CA SER A 203 22.90 -17.62 -4.58
C SER A 203 24.35 -17.17 -4.40
N LYS A 204 25.03 -17.65 -3.34
CA LYS A 204 26.46 -17.40 -3.10
C LYS A 204 27.35 -18.07 -4.15
N LYS A 205 27.03 -19.30 -4.59
CA LYS A 205 27.73 -19.96 -5.71
C LYS A 205 27.61 -19.17 -7.00
N VAL A 206 26.41 -18.65 -7.31
CA VAL A 206 26.18 -17.81 -8.49
C VAL A 206 26.93 -16.48 -8.36
N SER A 207 26.90 -15.84 -7.19
CA SER A 207 27.67 -14.61 -6.94
C SER A 207 29.18 -14.83 -7.10
N ALA A 208 29.72 -15.96 -6.65
CA ALA A 208 31.12 -16.33 -6.87
C ALA A 208 31.44 -16.56 -8.36
N ALA A 209 30.51 -17.16 -9.13
CA ALA A 209 30.67 -17.30 -10.57
C ALA A 209 30.66 -15.93 -11.28
N LEU A 210 29.76 -15.03 -10.89
CA LEU A 210 29.73 -13.66 -11.39
C LEU A 210 31.00 -12.88 -11.04
N ALA A 211 31.60 -13.15 -9.87
CA ALA A 211 32.87 -12.52 -9.49
C ALA A 211 34.02 -12.93 -10.42
N LYS A 212 34.03 -14.18 -10.91
CA LYS A 212 35.01 -14.64 -11.91
C LYS A 212 34.80 -13.96 -13.27
N GLU A 213 33.55 -13.68 -13.64
CA GLU A 213 33.19 -13.02 -14.90
C GLU A 213 33.44 -11.50 -14.87
N ARG A 214 33.06 -10.84 -13.77
CA ARG A 214 32.92 -9.37 -13.68
C ARG A 214 33.79 -8.72 -12.61
N GLY A 215 34.58 -9.51 -11.88
CA GLY A 215 35.29 -9.10 -10.67
C GLY A 215 34.41 -9.13 -9.42
N PRO A 216 35.00 -9.27 -8.21
CA PRO A 216 34.25 -9.16 -6.95
C PRO A 216 33.66 -7.76 -6.75
N PHE A 217 32.78 -7.58 -5.76
CA PHE A 217 32.34 -6.23 -5.40
C PHE A 217 33.53 -5.35 -4.96
N PRO A 218 33.56 -4.05 -5.30
CA PRO A 218 34.73 -3.19 -5.06
C PRO A 218 35.26 -3.15 -3.61
N ASN A 219 34.38 -3.26 -2.61
CA ASN A 219 34.78 -3.27 -1.19
C ASN A 219 35.06 -4.68 -0.63
N PHE A 220 35.26 -5.70 -1.46
CA PHE A 220 35.46 -7.09 -1.03
C PHE A 220 36.57 -7.27 0.01
N ASP A 221 37.72 -6.62 -0.18
CA ASP A 221 38.86 -6.74 0.76
C ASP A 221 38.58 -6.12 2.14
N LYS A 222 37.58 -5.24 2.23
CA LYS A 222 37.12 -4.58 3.47
C LYS A 222 35.93 -5.31 4.11
N SER A 223 35.49 -6.40 3.51
CA SER A 223 34.37 -7.21 3.98
C SER A 223 34.84 -8.39 4.82
N ILE A 224 33.91 -9.06 5.49
CA ILE A 224 34.17 -10.34 6.17
C ILE A 224 34.65 -11.43 5.19
N TYR A 225 34.40 -11.24 3.88
CA TYR A 225 34.74 -12.19 2.84
C TYR A 225 36.16 -12.04 2.29
N GLY A 226 36.91 -10.99 2.63
CA GLY A 226 38.20 -10.63 1.99
C GLY A 226 39.31 -11.70 2.03
N LYS A 227 39.11 -12.77 2.81
CA LYS A 227 40.03 -13.93 2.91
C LYS A 227 39.51 -15.20 2.25
N TYR A 228 38.31 -15.17 1.67
CA TYR A 228 37.60 -16.32 1.13
C TYR A 228 37.48 -16.23 -0.39
N THR A 229 36.71 -17.13 -0.99
CA THR A 229 36.43 -17.09 -2.43
C THR A 229 35.78 -15.74 -2.80
N PRO A 230 36.29 -15.03 -3.82
CA PRO A 230 35.69 -13.79 -4.30
C PRO A 230 34.23 -13.96 -4.69
N ILE A 231 33.38 -13.03 -4.22
CA ILE A 231 31.95 -12.96 -4.55
C ILE A 231 31.60 -11.59 -5.13
N ARG A 232 30.55 -11.55 -5.96
CA ARG A 232 30.12 -10.33 -6.67
C ARG A 232 29.25 -9.41 -5.83
N ASN A 233 28.59 -9.93 -4.80
CA ASN A 233 27.59 -9.22 -4.00
C ASN A 233 27.88 -9.40 -2.52
N ALA A 234 27.87 -8.32 -1.72
CA ALA A 234 28.13 -8.41 -0.28
C ALA A 234 27.00 -9.12 0.50
N THR A 235 25.78 -9.11 -0.03
CA THR A 235 24.64 -9.91 0.43
C THR A 235 23.91 -10.43 -0.79
N THR A 236 23.24 -11.56 -0.64
CA THR A 236 22.42 -12.18 -1.69
C THR A 236 20.99 -12.42 -1.28
N THR A 237 20.69 -12.61 0.00
CA THR A 237 19.38 -13.06 0.49
C THR A 237 18.70 -12.06 1.43
N THR A 238 17.38 -11.95 1.33
CA THR A 238 16.49 -11.21 2.25
C THR A 238 15.06 -11.69 2.07
N ILE A 239 14.22 -11.64 3.11
CA ILE A 239 12.79 -11.90 2.96
C ILE A 239 12.02 -10.59 3.07
N ALA A 240 11.66 -10.03 1.91
CA ALA A 240 10.90 -8.79 1.79
C ALA A 240 9.38 -9.04 1.75
N PRO A 241 8.56 -8.04 2.12
CA PRO A 241 7.13 -8.14 1.90
C PRO A 241 6.84 -8.10 0.40
N THR A 242 5.97 -9.00 -0.07
CA THR A 242 5.66 -9.12 -1.50
C THR A 242 4.23 -8.73 -1.82
N GLY A 243 3.68 -7.71 -1.13
CA GLY A 243 2.25 -7.38 -1.19
C GLY A 243 1.68 -7.25 -2.61
N THR A 244 2.27 -6.41 -3.47
CA THR A 244 1.78 -6.27 -4.86
C THR A 244 2.20 -7.44 -5.75
N LEU A 245 3.41 -7.97 -5.57
CA LEU A 245 3.94 -9.07 -6.40
C LEU A 245 3.13 -10.35 -6.21
N SER A 246 2.73 -10.65 -4.98
CA SER A 246 1.95 -11.84 -4.66
C SER A 246 0.52 -11.75 -5.18
N ILE A 247 -0.06 -10.54 -5.24
CA ILE A 247 -1.34 -10.31 -5.94
C ILE A 247 -1.20 -10.58 -7.44
N ILE A 248 -0.14 -10.08 -8.08
CA ILE A 248 0.11 -10.32 -9.52
C ILE A 248 0.31 -11.83 -9.78
N ALA A 249 1.05 -12.50 -8.91
CA ALA A 249 1.32 -13.94 -9.02
C ALA A 249 0.17 -14.82 -8.51
N ASN A 250 -0.85 -14.22 -7.90
CA ASN A 250 -1.98 -14.87 -7.24
C ASN A 250 -1.55 -15.95 -6.22
N VAL A 251 -0.65 -15.57 -5.30
CA VAL A 251 -0.12 -16.41 -4.22
C VAL A 251 -0.03 -15.62 -2.90
N SER A 252 0.24 -16.31 -1.80
CA SER A 252 0.55 -15.75 -0.48
C SER A 252 1.80 -14.85 -0.52
N SER A 253 1.81 -13.84 0.36
CA SER A 253 2.90 -12.87 0.43
C SER A 253 4.08 -13.41 1.23
N GLY A 254 5.31 -13.26 0.72
CA GLY A 254 6.52 -13.60 1.44
C GLY A 254 6.51 -15.02 1.99
N ILE A 255 6.80 -15.12 3.28
CA ILE A 255 6.65 -16.34 4.09
C ILE A 255 5.38 -16.30 4.95
N GLU A 256 4.44 -15.38 4.69
CA GLU A 256 3.22 -15.24 5.47
C GLU A 256 2.27 -16.42 5.26
N PRO A 257 1.48 -16.81 6.28
CA PRO A 257 0.32 -17.67 6.05
C PRO A 257 -0.72 -16.94 5.19
N ILE A 258 -1.66 -17.69 4.63
CA ILE A 258 -2.79 -17.08 3.93
C ILE A 258 -3.59 -16.21 4.90
N PHE A 259 -3.92 -14.98 4.50
CA PHE A 259 -4.69 -14.07 5.36
C PHE A 259 -6.16 -14.46 5.41
N ALA A 260 -6.69 -14.87 4.27
CA ALA A 260 -8.06 -15.33 4.08
C ALA A 260 -8.12 -16.39 2.98
N ILE A 261 -8.97 -17.40 3.17
CA ILE A 261 -9.24 -18.44 2.16
C ILE A 261 -10.23 -17.92 1.12
N SER A 262 -11.17 -17.07 1.56
CA SER A 262 -12.08 -16.36 0.69
C SER A 262 -12.34 -14.97 1.26
N TYR A 263 -12.47 -13.96 0.40
CA TYR A 263 -12.80 -12.61 0.81
C TYR A 263 -13.84 -11.97 -0.11
N ILE A 264 -14.65 -11.10 0.49
CA ILE A 264 -15.71 -10.38 -0.20
C ILE A 264 -15.14 -9.05 -0.69
N ARG A 265 -15.03 -8.91 -2.01
CA ARG A 265 -14.69 -7.65 -2.66
C ARG A 265 -15.98 -6.95 -3.06
N ASN A 266 -16.22 -5.78 -2.47
CA ASN A 266 -17.32 -4.92 -2.91
C ASN A 266 -16.92 -4.26 -4.23
N VAL A 267 -17.56 -4.68 -5.32
CA VAL A 267 -17.40 -4.05 -6.64
C VAL A 267 -18.42 -2.92 -6.79
N MET A 268 -18.18 -2.05 -7.78
CA MET A 268 -19.12 -0.98 -8.13
C MET A 268 -20.53 -1.58 -8.34
N ASP A 269 -21.56 -0.85 -7.91
CA ASP A 269 -22.99 -1.24 -7.86
C ASP A 269 -23.45 -2.10 -6.67
N GLY A 270 -22.60 -2.30 -5.64
CA GLY A 270 -23.01 -2.99 -4.40
C GLY A 270 -23.09 -4.52 -4.55
N THR A 271 -22.64 -5.05 -5.68
CA THR A 271 -22.46 -6.48 -5.90
C THR A 271 -21.27 -6.96 -5.08
N LYS A 272 -21.50 -7.96 -4.24
CA LYS A 272 -20.45 -8.69 -3.53
C LYS A 272 -19.80 -9.67 -4.51
N MET A 273 -18.51 -9.52 -4.80
CA MET A 273 -17.75 -10.50 -5.55
C MET A 273 -16.87 -11.28 -4.60
N ILE A 274 -17.08 -12.59 -4.54
CA ILE A 274 -16.32 -13.46 -3.63
C ILE A 274 -15.13 -13.99 -4.39
N GLU A 275 -13.93 -13.66 -3.94
CA GLU A 275 -12.69 -14.27 -4.42
C GLU A 275 -12.31 -15.42 -3.48
N VAL A 276 -11.88 -16.55 -4.05
CA VAL A 276 -11.51 -17.76 -3.31
C VAL A 276 -10.07 -18.11 -3.66
N ASN A 277 -9.31 -18.61 -2.70
CA ASN A 277 -7.99 -19.15 -2.95
C ASN A 277 -8.08 -20.26 -4.02
N PRO A 278 -7.32 -20.17 -5.13
CA PRO A 278 -7.45 -21.10 -6.25
C PRO A 278 -7.16 -22.56 -5.89
N ILE A 279 -6.25 -22.79 -4.94
CA ILE A 279 -5.87 -24.14 -4.50
C ILE A 279 -7.02 -24.73 -3.68
N PHE A 280 -7.63 -23.93 -2.80
CA PHE A 280 -8.82 -24.36 -2.05
C PHE A 280 -9.97 -24.69 -3.00
N GLU A 281 -10.27 -23.81 -3.95
CA GLU A 281 -11.36 -24.02 -4.93
C GLU A 281 -11.16 -25.32 -5.71
N LYS A 282 -9.94 -25.58 -6.19
CA LYS A 282 -9.59 -26.82 -6.89
C LYS A 282 -9.83 -28.06 -6.01
N ILE A 283 -9.27 -28.08 -4.80
CA ILE A 283 -9.41 -29.21 -3.87
C ILE A 283 -10.88 -29.43 -3.48
N ALA A 284 -11.61 -28.35 -3.22
CA ALA A 284 -13.01 -28.41 -2.85
C ALA A 284 -13.88 -28.99 -3.97
N LYS A 285 -13.60 -28.63 -5.24
CA LYS A 285 -14.29 -29.19 -6.41
C LYS A 285 -13.94 -30.66 -6.63
N GLU A 286 -12.66 -31.02 -6.57
CA GLU A 286 -12.19 -32.41 -6.72
C GLU A 286 -12.79 -33.34 -5.66
N ARG A 287 -12.99 -32.84 -4.44
CA ARG A 287 -13.58 -33.60 -3.33
C ARG A 287 -15.10 -33.48 -3.22
N GLY A 288 -15.75 -32.76 -4.14
CA GLY A 288 -17.20 -32.61 -4.16
C GLY A 288 -17.81 -31.85 -2.97
N ILE A 289 -17.01 -31.03 -2.27
CA ILE A 289 -17.46 -30.20 -1.14
C ILE A 289 -17.73 -28.75 -1.53
N PHE A 290 -17.38 -28.34 -2.75
CA PHE A 290 -17.57 -26.98 -3.23
C PHE A 290 -19.06 -26.62 -3.34
N SER A 291 -19.47 -25.52 -2.70
CA SER A 291 -20.78 -24.90 -2.89
C SER A 291 -20.70 -23.39 -2.61
N ASP A 292 -21.53 -22.60 -3.28
CA ASP A 292 -21.54 -21.13 -3.09
C ASP A 292 -21.83 -20.76 -1.63
N ALA A 293 -22.74 -21.49 -0.98
CA ALA A 293 -23.06 -21.31 0.44
C ALA A 293 -21.87 -21.62 1.38
N LEU A 294 -21.06 -22.64 1.06
CA LEU A 294 -19.83 -22.94 1.82
C LEU A 294 -18.82 -21.81 1.65
N ILE A 295 -18.62 -21.32 0.43
CA ILE A 295 -17.68 -20.25 0.13
C ILE A 295 -18.08 -18.94 0.83
N GLU A 296 -19.37 -18.59 0.81
CA GLU A 296 -19.90 -17.44 1.57
C GLU A 296 -19.63 -17.59 3.07
N LYS A 297 -19.91 -18.77 3.64
CA LYS A 297 -19.67 -19.05 5.06
C LYS A 297 -18.19 -18.98 5.43
N ILE A 298 -17.28 -19.42 4.55
CA ILE A 298 -15.83 -19.28 4.75
C ILE A 298 -15.42 -17.81 4.70
N ALA A 299 -15.95 -17.03 3.75
CA ALA A 299 -15.65 -15.60 3.62
C ALA A 299 -16.13 -14.79 4.83
N GLU A 300 -17.23 -15.20 5.46
CA GLU A 300 -17.75 -14.58 6.68
C GLU A 300 -16.95 -14.95 7.94
N ARG A 301 -16.62 -16.23 8.13
CA ARG A 301 -15.91 -16.69 9.33
C ARG A 301 -14.41 -16.46 9.29
N ASN A 302 -13.81 -16.41 8.09
CA ASN A 302 -12.37 -16.35 7.86
C ASN A 302 -11.55 -17.45 8.58
N THR A 303 -12.16 -18.60 8.84
CA THR A 303 -11.54 -19.78 9.43
C THR A 303 -12.30 -21.03 9.01
N LEU A 304 -11.59 -22.15 8.83
CA LEU A 304 -12.23 -23.46 8.59
C LEU A 304 -12.48 -24.24 9.89
N HIS A 305 -11.97 -23.76 11.02
CA HIS A 305 -12.14 -24.45 12.29
C HIS A 305 -13.62 -24.47 12.72
N GLY A 306 -14.07 -25.63 13.20
CA GLY A 306 -15.47 -25.83 13.59
C GLY A 306 -16.47 -25.81 12.42
N MET A 307 -16.04 -26.20 11.21
CA MET A 307 -16.92 -26.44 10.06
C MET A 307 -16.98 -27.95 9.76
N ASP A 308 -18.02 -28.64 10.22
CA ASP A 308 -18.14 -30.12 10.11
C ASP A 308 -18.19 -30.63 8.67
N GLU A 309 -18.67 -29.78 7.75
CA GLU A 309 -18.72 -30.02 6.31
C GLU A 309 -17.35 -30.04 5.61
N ILE A 310 -16.27 -29.65 6.30
CA ILE A 310 -14.90 -29.66 5.77
C ILE A 310 -14.09 -30.80 6.42
N PRO A 311 -13.46 -31.69 5.63
CA PRO A 311 -12.54 -32.71 6.12
C PRO A 311 -11.37 -32.15 6.95
N GLU A 312 -10.97 -32.87 8.00
CA GLU A 312 -9.90 -32.44 8.91
C GLU A 312 -8.53 -32.29 8.23
N ASP A 313 -8.24 -33.06 7.19
CA ASP A 313 -6.99 -32.94 6.45
C ASP A 313 -6.90 -31.62 5.67
N ILE A 314 -8.04 -31.09 5.19
CA ILE A 314 -8.12 -29.76 4.54
C ILE A 314 -7.98 -28.66 5.60
N LYS A 315 -8.70 -28.77 6.73
CA LYS A 315 -8.62 -27.78 7.82
C LYS A 315 -7.20 -27.61 8.35
N LYS A 316 -6.43 -28.71 8.42
CA LYS A 316 -5.04 -28.70 8.90
C LYS A 316 -4.10 -27.89 8.02
N VAL A 317 -4.33 -27.84 6.71
CA VAL A 317 -3.40 -27.18 5.77
C VAL A 317 -3.87 -25.76 5.41
N PHE A 318 -5.18 -25.53 5.33
CA PHE A 318 -5.76 -24.21 5.09
C PHE A 318 -6.01 -23.47 6.40
N VAL A 319 -4.92 -23.12 7.08
CA VAL A 319 -4.94 -22.26 8.28
C VAL A 319 -4.70 -20.80 7.89
N THR A 320 -5.48 -19.88 8.46
CA THR A 320 -5.30 -18.45 8.21
C THR A 320 -4.34 -17.81 9.22
N ALA A 321 -3.88 -16.59 8.94
CA ALA A 321 -3.02 -15.82 9.84
C ALA A 321 -3.56 -15.70 11.27
N HIS A 322 -4.89 -15.69 11.44
CA HIS A 322 -5.59 -15.55 12.73
C HIS A 322 -5.76 -16.89 13.46
N ASP A 323 -5.72 -18.01 12.73
CA ASP A 323 -5.79 -19.36 13.30
C ASP A 323 -4.45 -19.80 13.91
N ILE A 324 -3.36 -19.09 13.58
CA ILE A 324 -2.00 -19.44 13.95
C ILE A 324 -1.60 -18.75 15.25
N VAL A 325 -1.23 -19.54 16.24
CA VAL A 325 -0.71 -19.05 17.52
C VAL A 325 0.57 -18.23 17.28
N PRO A 326 0.76 -17.07 17.95
CA PRO A 326 1.90 -16.18 17.74
C PRO A 326 3.28 -16.83 17.78
N GLU A 327 3.48 -17.86 18.62
CA GLU A 327 4.73 -18.62 18.70
C GLU A 327 5.14 -19.20 17.34
N TRP A 328 4.21 -19.80 16.60
CA TRP A 328 4.49 -20.40 15.29
C TRP A 328 4.90 -19.37 14.25
N HIS A 329 4.34 -18.16 14.29
CA HIS A 329 4.78 -17.06 13.44
C HIS A 329 6.24 -16.70 13.70
N VAL A 330 6.63 -16.57 14.98
CA VAL A 330 8.02 -16.24 15.37
C VAL A 330 8.97 -17.37 15.00
N ARG A 331 8.61 -18.62 15.28
CA ARG A 331 9.43 -19.79 14.94
C ARG A 331 9.61 -19.95 13.43
N MET A 332 8.58 -19.67 12.63
CA MET A 332 8.68 -19.66 11.17
C MET A 332 9.63 -18.57 10.68
N GLN A 333 9.52 -17.36 11.23
CA GLN A 333 10.47 -16.28 10.92
C GLN A 333 11.90 -16.69 11.25
N ALA A 334 12.12 -17.28 12.42
CA ALA A 334 13.43 -17.73 12.86
C ALA A 334 14.01 -18.83 11.94
N ALA A 335 13.17 -19.77 11.49
CA ALA A 335 13.59 -20.82 10.56
C ALA A 335 14.19 -20.25 9.28
N PHE A 336 13.56 -19.22 8.69
CA PHE A 336 14.11 -18.53 7.53
C PHE A 336 15.31 -17.64 7.86
N GLN A 337 15.31 -16.95 9.02
CA GLN A 337 16.34 -16.00 9.38
C GLN A 337 17.75 -16.62 9.47
N LYS A 338 17.86 -17.91 9.80
CA LYS A 338 19.13 -18.65 9.88
C LYS A 338 19.96 -18.60 8.60
N SER A 339 19.28 -18.59 7.45
CA SER A 339 19.90 -18.68 6.12
C SER A 339 19.60 -17.45 5.28
N VAL A 340 19.55 -16.28 5.93
CA VAL A 340 19.33 -14.98 5.29
C VAL A 340 20.44 -14.01 5.71
N ASP A 341 21.14 -13.44 4.73
CA ASP A 341 22.21 -12.47 4.94
C ASP A 341 21.68 -11.20 5.64
N ASN A 342 20.55 -10.67 5.15
CA ASN A 342 19.88 -9.49 5.71
C ASN A 342 18.86 -9.92 6.78
N ALA A 343 17.63 -9.40 6.77
CA ALA A 343 16.60 -9.74 7.74
C ALA A 343 15.32 -10.28 7.08
N VAL A 344 14.34 -10.65 7.92
CA VAL A 344 13.04 -11.17 7.49
C VAL A 344 11.93 -10.21 7.89
N SER A 345 11.17 -9.74 6.90
CA SER A 345 9.91 -9.03 7.11
C SER A 345 8.77 -10.03 7.15
N LYS A 346 8.32 -10.34 8.37
CA LYS A 346 7.12 -11.13 8.63
C LYS A 346 6.33 -10.48 9.76
N THR A 347 5.01 -10.42 9.60
CA THR A 347 4.09 -9.91 10.62
C THR A 347 3.63 -11.04 11.52
N VAL A 348 3.83 -10.88 12.83
CA VAL A 348 3.20 -11.74 13.82
C VAL A 348 1.79 -11.22 14.07
N ASN A 349 0.80 -11.90 13.51
CA ASN A 349 -0.60 -11.57 13.71
C ASN A 349 -1.09 -12.15 15.04
N PHE A 350 -1.78 -11.33 15.81
CA PHE A 350 -2.38 -11.69 17.09
C PHE A 350 -3.90 -11.54 17.00
N PRO A 351 -4.67 -12.45 17.63
CA PRO A 351 -6.10 -12.29 17.76
C PRO A 351 -6.44 -11.08 18.64
N HIS A 352 -7.68 -10.59 18.55
CA HIS A 352 -8.12 -9.38 19.26
C HIS A 352 -7.96 -9.51 20.79
N GLU A 353 -8.19 -10.71 21.34
CA GLU A 353 -8.08 -11.04 22.75
C GLU A 353 -6.64 -11.21 23.27
N ALA A 354 -5.64 -11.18 22.39
CA ALA A 354 -4.25 -11.33 22.80
C ALA A 354 -3.87 -10.30 23.85
N THR A 355 -3.11 -10.74 24.84
CA THR A 355 -2.68 -9.93 25.98
C THR A 355 -1.35 -9.22 25.67
N ARG A 356 -0.98 -8.28 26.55
CA ARG A 356 0.36 -7.67 26.53
C ARG A 356 1.45 -8.70 26.77
N ASP A 357 1.15 -9.73 27.57
CA ASP A 357 2.12 -10.77 27.88
C ASP A 357 2.45 -11.61 26.65
N ASP A 358 1.45 -11.86 25.79
CA ASP A 358 1.65 -12.56 24.51
C ASP A 358 2.60 -11.79 23.58
N VAL A 359 2.42 -10.46 23.48
CA VAL A 359 3.32 -9.58 22.71
C VAL A 359 4.73 -9.57 23.32
N ARG A 360 4.83 -9.47 24.66
CA ARG A 360 6.10 -9.54 25.39
C ARG A 360 6.83 -10.85 25.12
N MET A 361 6.12 -11.97 25.18
CA MET A 361 6.66 -13.31 24.93
C MET A 361 7.15 -13.44 23.49
N ALA A 362 6.41 -12.92 22.50
CA ALA A 362 6.84 -12.95 21.10
C ALA A 362 8.16 -12.19 20.87
N TYR A 363 8.32 -10.98 21.45
CA TYR A 363 9.57 -10.24 21.36
C TYR A 363 10.74 -10.96 22.02
N VAL A 364 10.54 -11.52 23.22
CA VAL A 364 11.58 -12.27 23.93
C VAL A 364 11.94 -13.56 23.18
N LEU A 365 10.95 -14.25 22.61
CA LEU A 365 11.17 -15.45 21.81
C LEU A 365 11.95 -15.10 20.54
N ALA A 366 11.57 -14.04 19.82
CA ALA A 366 12.27 -13.60 18.61
C ALA A 366 13.75 -13.30 18.90
N TYR A 367 14.05 -12.65 20.02
CA TYR A 367 15.43 -12.44 20.46
C TYR A 367 16.18 -13.75 20.70
N LYS A 368 15.58 -14.68 21.45
CA LYS A 368 16.17 -15.99 21.77
C LYS A 368 16.42 -16.86 20.55
N GLU A 369 15.49 -16.86 19.60
CA GLU A 369 15.57 -17.61 18.34
C GLU A 369 16.50 -16.94 17.32
N GLY A 370 17.02 -15.76 17.62
CA GLY A 370 18.01 -15.08 16.79
C GLY A 370 17.45 -14.29 15.63
N CYS A 371 16.17 -13.92 15.66
CA CYS A 371 15.59 -12.98 14.72
C CYS A 371 16.35 -11.64 14.76
N LYS A 372 16.43 -10.94 13.62
CA LYS A 372 17.03 -9.59 13.56
C LYS A 372 16.05 -8.48 13.92
N GLY A 373 14.75 -8.75 13.87
CA GLY A 373 13.70 -7.85 14.30
C GLY A 373 12.35 -8.56 14.37
N LEU A 374 11.32 -7.86 14.86
CA LEU A 374 9.96 -8.37 14.92
C LEU A 374 8.94 -7.24 14.82
N THR A 375 7.91 -7.48 14.02
CA THR A 375 6.71 -6.64 13.94
C THR A 375 5.51 -7.45 14.38
N VAL A 376 4.67 -6.85 15.22
CA VAL A 376 3.45 -7.46 15.73
C VAL A 376 2.25 -6.66 15.26
N TYR A 377 1.17 -7.35 15.00
CA TYR A 377 -0.10 -6.73 14.69
C TYR A 377 -1.21 -7.45 15.44
N ARG A 378 -1.89 -6.76 16.36
CA ARG A 378 -3.08 -7.29 17.02
C ARG A 378 -4.32 -6.86 16.26
N ASP A 379 -5.23 -7.79 16.02
CA ASP A 379 -6.53 -7.44 15.44
C ASP A 379 -7.26 -6.39 16.31
N GLY A 380 -7.92 -5.44 15.66
CA GLY A 380 -8.55 -4.28 16.29
C GLY A 380 -7.59 -3.26 16.92
N SER A 381 -6.28 -3.30 16.64
CA SER A 381 -5.33 -2.28 17.15
C SER A 381 -5.35 -0.96 16.36
N ARG A 382 -5.95 -0.92 15.17
CA ARG A 382 -6.09 0.30 14.35
C ARG A 382 -7.53 0.47 13.86
N ASP A 383 -8.00 1.73 13.86
CA ASP A 383 -9.38 2.11 13.50
C ASP A 383 -9.70 1.89 12.00
N GLU A 384 -8.70 2.02 11.13
CA GLU A 384 -8.80 1.74 9.68
C GLU A 384 -7.97 0.50 9.33
N GLN A 385 -8.65 -0.63 9.11
CA GLN A 385 -8.03 -1.87 8.63
C GLN A 385 -7.99 -1.87 7.09
N VAL A 386 -6.80 -2.02 6.51
CA VAL A 386 -6.63 -2.12 5.04
C VAL A 386 -7.16 -3.46 4.50
N LEU A 387 -7.14 -4.49 5.33
CA LEU A 387 -7.69 -5.83 5.05
C LEU A 387 -8.77 -6.14 6.08
N SER A 388 -10.02 -5.81 5.76
CA SER A 388 -11.19 -6.16 6.57
C SER A 388 -11.66 -7.57 6.23
N THR A 389 -11.69 -8.46 7.22
CA THR A 389 -12.33 -9.78 7.09
C THR A 389 -13.84 -9.62 7.34
N GLY A 390 -14.68 -10.52 6.80
CA GLY A 390 -16.12 -10.49 7.09
C GLY A 390 -16.44 -10.57 8.60
N ALA A 391 -15.58 -11.25 9.35
CA ALA A 391 -15.70 -11.45 10.80
C ALA A 391 -15.60 -10.16 11.63
N THR A 392 -14.98 -9.09 11.10
CA THR A 392 -14.91 -7.80 11.81
C THR A 392 -16.28 -7.09 11.92
N THR A 393 -17.34 -7.65 11.32
CA THR A 393 -18.72 -7.14 11.47
C THR A 393 -19.58 -7.88 12.50
N THR A 394 -19.08 -8.95 13.16
CA THR A 394 -19.94 -9.84 13.97
C THR A 394 -19.57 -10.00 15.45
N SER A 395 -18.68 -9.19 16.02
CA SER A 395 -18.34 -9.24 17.45
C SER A 395 -18.62 -7.94 18.21
N ALA A 396 -19.90 -7.56 18.32
CA ALA A 396 -20.54 -6.98 19.52
C ALA A 396 -21.94 -6.44 19.17
N ALA A 397 -22.93 -7.33 19.06
CA ALA A 397 -24.32 -6.94 19.26
C ALA A 397 -24.55 -6.77 20.77
N VAL A 398 -24.06 -5.67 21.34
CA VAL A 398 -24.57 -5.11 22.60
C VAL A 398 -25.74 -4.21 22.20
N PRO A 399 -26.90 -4.24 22.87
CA PRO A 399 -28.00 -3.34 22.55
C PRO A 399 -27.50 -1.91 22.71
N VAL A 400 -27.38 -1.18 21.60
CA VAL A 400 -27.06 0.24 21.62
C VAL A 400 -28.29 0.97 22.14
N THR A 401 -28.42 1.03 23.47
CA THR A 401 -29.01 2.21 24.09
C THR A 401 -28.13 3.38 23.73
N THR A 402 -28.72 4.33 23.03
CA THR A 402 -28.15 5.59 22.59
C THR A 402 -27.45 6.34 23.73
N SER A 403 -26.13 6.22 23.81
CA SER A 403 -25.26 7.23 24.42
C SER A 403 -24.17 7.58 23.42
N ALA A 404 -24.21 8.84 22.99
CA ALA A 404 -23.48 9.42 21.87
C ALA A 404 -21.95 9.23 21.92
N PRO A 405 -21.27 9.15 20.76
CA PRO A 405 -19.82 9.28 20.69
C PRO A 405 -19.39 10.68 21.12
N ALA A 406 -18.26 10.75 21.81
CA ALA A 406 -17.59 12.01 22.10
C ALA A 406 -17.24 12.72 20.79
N LYS A 407 -17.66 13.99 20.71
CA LYS A 407 -17.61 14.86 19.54
C LYS A 407 -16.17 15.16 19.14
N ASP A 408 -15.73 14.59 18.01
CA ASP A 408 -14.90 15.34 17.09
C ASP A 408 -15.85 16.00 16.08
N GLY A 409 -16.04 17.31 16.20
CA GLY A 409 -17.23 18.05 15.76
C GLY A 409 -17.39 18.25 14.24
N ARG A 410 -16.94 17.32 13.39
CA ARG A 410 -17.18 17.37 11.95
C ARG A 410 -17.86 16.07 11.51
N GLU A 411 -19.18 16.14 11.33
CA GLU A 411 -19.94 15.09 10.64
C GLU A 411 -19.32 14.85 9.25
N LYS A 412 -18.90 13.61 8.99
CA LYS A 412 -18.39 13.20 7.68
C LYS A 412 -19.54 13.30 6.67
N ILE A 413 -19.46 14.27 5.74
CA ILE A 413 -20.52 14.50 4.74
C ILE A 413 -20.50 13.35 3.73
N ILE A 414 -21.52 12.48 3.79
CA ILE A 414 -21.68 11.36 2.86
C ILE A 414 -22.74 11.75 1.80
N PRO A 415 -22.43 11.69 0.49
CA PRO A 415 -23.40 11.96 -0.55
C PRO A 415 -24.60 11.00 -0.49
N ARG A 416 -25.81 11.53 -0.68
CA ARG A 416 -27.03 10.71 -0.76
C ARG A 416 -26.96 9.71 -1.92
N SER A 417 -27.66 8.59 -1.74
CA SER A 417 -27.79 7.57 -2.77
C SER A 417 -28.42 8.16 -4.05
N ARG A 418 -28.00 7.63 -5.19
CA ARG A 418 -28.53 8.04 -6.49
C ARG A 418 -29.96 7.49 -6.64
N PRO A 419 -30.95 8.32 -6.99
CA PRO A 419 -32.31 7.83 -7.24
C PRO A 419 -32.34 6.96 -8.50
N SER A 420 -33.30 6.03 -8.56
CA SER A 420 -33.52 5.16 -9.72
C SER A 420 -34.15 5.91 -10.91
N MET A 421 -34.78 7.07 -10.66
CA MET A 421 -35.41 7.91 -11.67
C MET A 421 -35.18 9.38 -11.36
N THR A 422 -34.84 10.17 -12.38
CA THR A 422 -34.63 11.62 -12.29
C THR A 422 -35.33 12.34 -13.44
N MET A 423 -35.72 13.60 -13.24
CA MET A 423 -36.23 14.47 -14.29
C MET A 423 -35.22 15.58 -14.59
N GLY A 424 -34.96 15.85 -15.86
CA GLY A 424 -33.95 16.82 -16.25
C GLY A 424 -34.08 17.34 -17.66
N VAL A 425 -33.19 18.26 -18.01
CA VAL A 425 -33.10 18.84 -19.35
C VAL A 425 -31.66 18.77 -19.86
N THR A 426 -31.51 18.62 -21.17
CA THR A 426 -30.22 18.75 -21.84
C THR A 426 -30.16 20.06 -22.61
N GLN A 427 -29.19 20.92 -22.28
CA GLN A 427 -28.94 22.18 -22.95
C GLN A 427 -27.69 22.08 -23.83
N LYS A 428 -27.82 22.49 -25.09
CA LYS A 428 -26.67 22.70 -25.99
C LYS A 428 -26.09 24.10 -25.77
N VAL A 429 -24.78 24.16 -25.47
CA VAL A 429 -24.00 25.39 -25.26
C VAL A 429 -22.81 25.39 -26.20
N SER A 430 -22.61 26.47 -26.95
CA SER A 430 -21.47 26.61 -27.84
C SER A 430 -20.23 27.04 -27.05
N THR A 431 -19.12 26.31 -27.20
CA THR A 431 -17.82 26.62 -26.58
C THR A 431 -16.73 26.70 -27.66
N GLY A 432 -15.58 27.30 -27.36
CA GLY A 432 -14.47 27.34 -28.33
C GLY A 432 -13.92 25.98 -28.72
N CYS A 433 -14.13 24.94 -27.91
CA CYS A 433 -13.73 23.56 -28.20
C CYS A 433 -14.81 22.76 -28.94
N GLY A 434 -16.01 23.31 -29.14
CA GLY A 434 -17.13 22.64 -29.81
C GLY A 434 -18.46 22.78 -29.07
N SER A 435 -19.48 22.05 -29.54
CA SER A 435 -20.79 22.01 -28.88
C SER A 435 -20.74 21.13 -27.63
N LEU A 436 -21.06 21.72 -26.48
CA LEU A 436 -21.19 21.05 -25.19
C LEU A 436 -22.68 20.80 -24.89
N TYR A 437 -23.03 19.56 -24.56
CA TYR A 437 -24.37 19.17 -24.13
C TYR A 437 -24.34 18.98 -22.61
N VAL A 438 -25.03 19.87 -21.89
CA VAL A 438 -25.10 19.84 -20.43
C VAL A 438 -26.47 19.32 -20.02
N THR A 439 -26.50 18.12 -19.45
CA THR A 439 -27.71 17.48 -18.89
C THR A 439 -27.77 17.78 -17.41
N ILE A 440 -28.87 18.36 -16.94
CA ILE A 440 -29.08 18.73 -15.54
C ILE A 440 -30.32 18.00 -15.05
N ASN A 441 -30.13 17.15 -14.04
CA ASN A 441 -31.14 16.27 -13.48
C ASN A 441 -31.45 16.66 -12.03
N SER A 442 -32.73 16.52 -11.69
CA SER A 442 -33.29 16.78 -10.38
C SER A 442 -34.21 15.65 -9.94
N ASP A 443 -34.40 15.53 -8.64
CA ASP A 443 -35.37 14.66 -8.01
C ASP A 443 -36.17 15.43 -6.93
N GLU A 444 -36.93 14.71 -6.12
CA GLU A 444 -37.77 15.27 -5.04
C GLU A 444 -36.99 16.11 -4.01
N LYS A 445 -35.67 15.91 -3.88
CA LYS A 445 -34.80 16.63 -2.95
C LYS A 445 -33.97 17.72 -3.64
N GLY A 446 -34.22 18.00 -4.92
CA GLY A 446 -33.57 19.06 -5.68
C GLY A 446 -32.55 18.55 -6.71
N LEU A 447 -31.62 19.41 -7.10
CA LEU A 447 -30.56 19.06 -8.04
C LEU A 447 -29.73 17.88 -7.51
N CYS A 448 -29.50 16.89 -8.35
CA CYS A 448 -28.79 15.68 -7.94
C CYS A 448 -27.66 15.28 -8.89
N GLU A 449 -27.72 15.70 -10.16
CA GLU A 449 -26.79 15.21 -11.16
C GLU A 449 -26.65 16.19 -12.33
N VAL A 450 -25.41 16.32 -12.79
CA VAL A 450 -25.03 17.13 -13.95
C VAL A 450 -24.07 16.30 -14.80
N PHE A 451 -24.37 16.18 -16.09
CA PHE A 451 -23.46 15.59 -17.07
C PHE A 451 -23.11 16.63 -18.12
N ALA A 452 -21.86 16.61 -18.58
CA ALA A 452 -21.41 17.44 -19.67
C ALA A 452 -20.71 16.58 -20.71
N GLN A 453 -21.29 16.48 -21.91
CA GLN A 453 -20.74 15.72 -23.01
C GLN A 453 -20.43 16.63 -24.19
N MET A 454 -19.19 16.59 -24.67
CA MET A 454 -18.84 17.20 -25.94
C MET A 454 -19.28 16.27 -27.08
N GLY A 455 -19.84 16.83 -28.16
CA GLY A 455 -20.40 16.06 -29.27
C GLY A 455 -19.40 15.15 -30.01
N LYS A 456 -18.99 15.53 -31.23
CA LYS A 456 -18.15 14.68 -32.12
C LYS A 456 -16.65 14.76 -31.82
N SER A 457 -16.25 15.30 -30.67
CA SER A 457 -14.86 15.65 -30.36
C SER A 457 -14.41 14.89 -29.11
N GLY A 458 -13.68 13.79 -29.29
CA GLY A 458 -12.88 13.20 -28.21
C GLY A 458 -11.66 14.07 -27.92
N GLY A 459 -11.17 14.08 -26.68
CA GLY A 459 -9.97 14.83 -26.29
C GLY A 459 -9.97 15.34 -24.84
N CYS A 460 -8.95 16.13 -24.48
CA CYS A 460 -8.72 16.64 -23.12
C CYS A 460 -9.88 17.50 -22.57
N ALA A 461 -10.54 18.28 -23.42
CA ALA A 461 -11.69 19.09 -23.02
C ALA A 461 -12.92 18.22 -22.65
N ALA A 462 -13.10 17.07 -23.29
CA ALA A 462 -14.18 16.14 -22.98
C ALA A 462 -13.94 15.43 -21.65
N SER A 463 -12.72 14.93 -21.41
CA SER A 463 -12.37 14.27 -20.13
C SER A 463 -12.43 15.21 -18.94
N GLN A 464 -11.96 16.46 -19.11
CA GLN A 464 -12.07 17.49 -18.06
C GLN A 464 -13.52 17.88 -17.79
N SER A 465 -14.35 18.05 -18.83
CA SER A 465 -15.77 18.37 -18.67
C SER A 465 -16.53 17.24 -17.96
N GLU A 466 -16.21 15.99 -18.29
CA GLU A 466 -16.78 14.82 -17.61
C GLU A 466 -16.37 14.80 -16.12
N ALA A 467 -15.08 14.95 -15.82
CA ALA A 467 -14.58 14.98 -14.45
C ALA A 467 -15.23 16.09 -13.61
N VAL A 468 -15.32 17.30 -14.16
CA VAL A 468 -15.99 18.45 -13.50
C VAL A 468 -17.47 18.14 -13.25
N SER A 469 -18.19 17.59 -14.23
CA SER A 469 -19.61 17.26 -14.08
C SER A 469 -19.87 16.15 -13.02
N ARG A 470 -18.98 15.15 -12.93
CA ARG A 470 -19.02 14.10 -11.89
C ARG A 470 -18.80 14.68 -10.49
N LEU A 471 -17.84 15.59 -10.34
CA LEU A 471 -17.58 16.26 -9.05
C LEU A 471 -18.76 17.15 -8.64
N ILE A 472 -19.35 17.91 -9.58
CA ILE A 472 -20.57 18.69 -9.31
C ILE A 472 -21.70 17.78 -8.83
N SER A 473 -21.93 16.66 -9.53
CA SER A 473 -22.95 15.66 -9.13
C SER A 473 -22.71 15.09 -7.73
N LEU A 474 -21.44 14.86 -7.36
CA LEU A 474 -21.07 14.43 -6.01
C LEU A 474 -21.40 15.50 -4.96
N THR A 475 -21.02 16.76 -5.22
CA THR A 475 -21.27 17.88 -4.30
C THR A 475 -22.75 18.16 -4.09
N LEU A 476 -23.55 18.07 -5.15
CA LEU A 476 -25.02 18.20 -5.09
C LEU A 476 -25.64 17.11 -4.21
N ARG A 477 -25.20 15.86 -4.36
CA ARG A 477 -25.67 14.75 -3.50
C ARG A 477 -25.17 14.85 -2.07
N ALA A 478 -24.03 15.52 -1.84
CA ALA A 478 -23.51 15.83 -0.52
C ALA A 478 -24.23 17.02 0.16
N GLY A 479 -25.22 17.64 -0.49
CA GLY A 479 -25.98 18.75 0.07
C GLY A 479 -25.23 20.08 0.11
N ILE A 480 -24.15 20.21 -0.68
CA ILE A 480 -23.42 21.48 -0.82
C ILE A 480 -24.29 22.48 -1.58
N ASP A 481 -24.32 23.71 -1.09
CA ASP A 481 -25.06 24.81 -1.71
C ASP A 481 -24.60 25.04 -3.17
N ILE A 482 -25.56 25.06 -4.09
CA ILE A 482 -25.31 25.20 -5.53
C ILE A 482 -24.67 26.55 -5.85
N GLU A 483 -24.98 27.62 -5.12
CA GLU A 483 -24.34 28.92 -5.30
C GLU A 483 -22.84 28.87 -4.97
N ALA A 484 -22.47 28.10 -3.94
CA ALA A 484 -21.06 27.89 -3.60
C ALA A 484 -20.32 27.13 -4.70
N VAL A 485 -20.97 26.15 -5.33
CA VAL A 485 -20.42 25.40 -6.49
C VAL A 485 -20.29 26.32 -7.70
N LEU A 486 -21.35 27.06 -8.07
CA LEU A 486 -21.35 27.97 -9.22
C LEU A 486 -20.25 29.03 -9.12
N LYS A 487 -20.00 29.56 -7.92
CA LYS A 487 -18.91 30.52 -7.67
C LYS A 487 -17.52 29.99 -8.02
N GLN A 488 -17.29 28.67 -7.91
CA GLN A 488 -15.98 28.07 -8.21
C GLN A 488 -15.76 27.87 -9.72
N ILE A 489 -16.82 27.57 -10.47
CA ILE A 489 -16.70 27.17 -11.89
C ILE A 489 -17.06 28.28 -12.88
N LYS A 490 -17.85 29.27 -12.46
CA LYS A 490 -18.22 30.43 -13.28
C LYS A 490 -17.03 31.37 -13.44
N GLY A 491 -16.80 31.86 -14.66
CA GLY A 491 -15.71 32.80 -14.94
C GLY A 491 -14.36 32.15 -15.27
N ILE A 492 -14.22 30.82 -15.15
CA ILE A 492 -13.01 30.11 -15.59
C ILE A 492 -12.83 30.34 -17.10
N ARG A 493 -11.62 30.74 -17.52
CA ARG A 493 -11.31 31.11 -18.90
C ARG A 493 -10.36 30.08 -19.53
N CYS A 494 -10.69 29.65 -20.75
CA CYS A 494 -9.78 28.91 -21.63
C CYS A 494 -9.29 29.82 -22.77
N PRO A 495 -8.29 29.39 -23.57
CA PRO A 495 -7.77 30.18 -24.69
C PRO A 495 -8.77 30.51 -25.80
N SER A 496 -9.96 29.89 -25.80
CA SER A 496 -10.95 30.02 -26.87
C SER A 496 -12.34 30.42 -26.33
N PRO A 497 -12.51 31.64 -25.81
CA PRO A 497 -13.83 32.13 -25.42
C PRO A 497 -14.71 32.35 -26.66
N LEU A 498 -16.02 32.13 -26.52
CA LEU A 498 -16.97 32.23 -27.63
C LEU A 498 -18.29 32.85 -27.17
N TRP A 499 -18.95 33.62 -28.03
CA TRP A 499 -20.28 34.16 -27.76
C TRP A 499 -21.37 33.13 -28.09
N ASP A 500 -22.22 32.81 -27.12
CA ASP A 500 -23.37 31.93 -27.28
C ASP A 500 -24.64 32.65 -26.77
N LYS A 501 -25.63 32.83 -27.65
CA LYS A 501 -26.95 33.40 -27.32
C LYS A 501 -26.89 34.69 -26.47
N GLY A 502 -26.06 35.65 -26.89
CA GLY A 502 -25.92 36.95 -26.23
C GLY A 502 -25.09 36.95 -24.95
N ASN A 503 -24.46 35.82 -24.59
CA ASN A 503 -23.55 35.71 -23.44
C ASN A 503 -22.18 35.20 -23.87
N MET A 504 -21.11 35.81 -23.38
CA MET A 504 -19.75 35.35 -23.61
C MET A 504 -19.48 34.12 -22.74
N VAL A 505 -19.22 32.95 -23.34
CA VAL A 505 -18.82 31.70 -22.68
C VAL A 505 -17.29 31.61 -22.67
N LEU A 506 -16.72 31.51 -21.47
CA LEU A 506 -15.27 31.63 -21.27
C LEU A 506 -14.52 30.29 -21.33
N SER A 507 -15.20 29.19 -21.01
CA SER A 507 -14.66 27.82 -21.00
C SER A 507 -15.78 26.78 -20.86
N CYS A 508 -15.43 25.48 -20.88
CA CYS A 508 -16.38 24.40 -20.62
C CYS A 508 -16.96 24.43 -19.18
N PRO A 509 -16.16 24.60 -18.11
CA PRO A 509 -16.71 24.83 -16.76
C PRO A 509 -17.67 26.03 -16.66
N ASP A 510 -17.34 27.15 -17.31
CA ASP A 510 -18.19 28.33 -17.35
C ASP A 510 -19.50 28.08 -18.12
N ALA A 511 -19.44 27.25 -19.17
CA ALA A 511 -20.62 26.80 -19.91
C ALA A 511 -21.56 25.95 -19.04
N ILE A 512 -21.01 25.04 -18.23
CA ILE A 512 -21.76 24.20 -17.27
C ILE A 512 -22.45 25.09 -16.24
N ALA A 513 -21.71 26.05 -15.66
CA ALA A 513 -22.25 26.99 -14.68
C ALA A 513 -23.47 27.75 -15.23
N LYS A 514 -23.34 28.31 -16.43
CA LYS A 514 -24.42 29.06 -17.10
C LYS A 514 -25.61 28.18 -17.46
N ALA A 515 -25.39 26.92 -17.81
CA ALA A 515 -26.48 25.98 -18.07
C ALA A 515 -27.28 25.69 -16.78
N ILE A 516 -26.60 25.49 -15.65
CA ILE A 516 -27.22 25.30 -14.34
C ILE A 516 -28.02 26.55 -13.93
N GLU A 517 -27.44 27.75 -14.07
CA GLU A 517 -28.14 29.01 -13.75
C GLU A 517 -29.42 29.18 -14.57
N ARG A 518 -29.36 28.92 -15.89
CA ARG A 518 -30.55 28.97 -16.75
C ARG A 518 -31.61 27.97 -16.33
N PHE A 519 -31.22 26.76 -15.93
CA PHE A 519 -32.14 25.72 -15.47
C PHE A 519 -32.87 26.11 -14.18
N ILE A 520 -32.13 26.70 -13.23
CA ILE A 520 -32.69 27.22 -11.97
C ILE A 520 -33.67 28.37 -12.28
N GLN A 521 -33.27 29.31 -13.14
CA GLN A 521 -34.10 30.46 -13.54
C GLN A 521 -35.37 30.05 -14.30
N SER A 522 -35.33 28.97 -15.10
CA SER A 522 -36.49 28.45 -15.81
C SER A 522 -37.49 27.68 -14.92
N GLY A 523 -37.24 27.60 -13.60
CA GLY A 523 -38.11 26.87 -12.66
C GLY A 523 -37.96 25.35 -12.74
N GLY A 524 -36.80 24.84 -13.18
CA GLY A 524 -36.54 23.41 -13.37
C GLY A 524 -36.49 22.59 -12.07
N VAL A 525 -36.57 23.24 -10.90
CA VAL A 525 -36.68 22.59 -9.59
C VAL A 525 -38.14 22.66 -9.16
N THR A 526 -38.78 21.50 -8.92
CA THR A 526 -40.15 21.45 -8.40
C THR A 526 -40.25 22.25 -7.09
N LYS A 527 -41.30 23.07 -6.95
CA LYS A 527 -41.54 24.02 -5.84
C LYS A 527 -41.55 23.42 -4.42
N ALA A 528 -41.31 22.12 -4.25
CA ALA A 528 -41.16 21.45 -2.96
C ALA A 528 -39.70 21.41 -2.44
N ALA A 529 -38.68 21.53 -3.31
CA ALA A 529 -37.27 21.39 -2.90
C ALA A 529 -36.55 22.73 -2.58
N ALA A 530 -37.19 23.88 -2.84
CA ALA A 530 -36.61 25.21 -2.57
C ALA A 530 -36.79 25.70 -1.12
N SER A 531 -37.33 24.88 -0.21
CA SER A 531 -37.59 25.25 1.19
C SER A 531 -37.19 24.14 2.16
N ALA A 532 -35.89 23.89 2.26
CA ALA A 532 -35.29 23.26 3.43
C ALA A 532 -34.26 24.22 4.04
N LYS A 533 -34.77 25.27 4.70
CA LYS A 533 -33.99 26.05 5.67
C LYS A 533 -33.86 25.21 6.93
N LEU A 534 -32.63 24.89 7.36
CA LEU A 534 -32.36 24.44 8.71
C LEU A 534 -31.56 25.53 9.44
N ASN A 535 -32.18 26.01 10.52
CA ASN A 535 -31.65 26.97 11.47
C ASN A 535 -30.43 26.40 12.19
N GLY A 536 -29.33 27.15 12.19
CA GLY A 536 -28.13 26.85 12.96
C GLY A 536 -27.12 27.98 12.80
N THR A 537 -27.29 29.04 13.59
CA THR A 537 -26.44 30.23 13.60
C THR A 537 -25.01 29.91 14.03
N ALA A 538 -24.04 30.16 13.15
CA ALA A 538 -22.65 30.42 13.51
C ALA A 538 -22.11 31.56 12.64
N ALA A 539 -21.67 32.64 13.29
CA ALA A 539 -21.19 33.86 12.66
C ALA A 539 -19.88 33.63 11.89
N LEU A 540 -19.82 34.11 10.64
CA LEU A 540 -18.61 34.18 9.83
C LEU A 540 -17.70 35.33 10.30
N PRO A 541 -16.38 35.14 10.47
CA PRO A 541 -15.45 36.23 10.70
C PRO A 541 -15.22 37.07 9.43
N LYS A 542 -14.87 38.34 9.66
CA LYS A 542 -14.73 39.40 8.65
C LYS A 542 -13.65 39.10 7.60
N LYS A 543 -13.87 39.67 6.41
CA LYS A 543 -12.94 39.77 5.27
C LYS A 543 -11.52 40.14 5.71
N HIS A 544 -10.53 39.38 5.24
CA HIS A 544 -9.19 39.87 5.01
C HIS A 544 -8.98 40.00 3.51
N ASP A 545 -8.62 41.21 3.08
CA ASP A 545 -8.15 41.50 1.74
C ASP A 545 -6.74 40.90 1.58
N THR A 546 -6.52 40.16 0.48
CA THR A 546 -5.18 39.83 0.01
C THR A 546 -5.09 40.10 -1.48
N GLU A 547 -4.30 41.13 -1.80
CA GLU A 547 -3.85 41.52 -3.12
C GLU A 547 -3.20 40.35 -3.86
N SER A 548 -3.58 40.13 -5.12
CA SER A 548 -2.90 39.18 -6.00
C SER A 548 -1.68 39.85 -6.64
N LEU A 549 -0.49 39.41 -6.24
CA LEU A 549 0.79 39.71 -6.86
C LEU A 549 0.85 39.15 -8.28
N SER A 550 1.06 40.06 -9.24
CA SER A 550 1.40 39.75 -10.63
C SER A 550 2.85 39.25 -10.74
N ALA A 551 3.04 37.99 -11.14
CA ALA A 551 4.35 37.49 -11.56
C ALA A 551 4.43 37.45 -13.09
N LYS A 552 5.28 38.33 -13.64
CA LYS A 552 5.77 38.27 -15.03
C LYS A 552 6.71 37.07 -15.17
N VAL A 553 6.45 36.20 -16.14
CA VAL A 553 7.45 35.25 -16.65
C VAL A 553 7.75 35.62 -18.10
N THR A 554 9.00 35.93 -18.37
CA THR A 554 9.54 36.25 -19.71
C THR A 554 10.28 35.05 -20.31
N SER A 555 10.10 34.95 -21.63
CA SER A 555 10.96 34.32 -22.66
C SER A 555 11.08 32.81 -22.75
N GLY A 556 10.74 32.27 -23.94
CA GLY A 556 11.53 31.17 -24.51
C GLY A 556 10.82 30.01 -25.21
N THR A 557 9.57 30.11 -25.66
CA THR A 557 8.92 29.01 -26.41
C THR A 557 7.99 29.54 -27.50
N LYS A 558 8.03 28.93 -28.70
CA LYS A 558 7.09 29.14 -29.82
C LYS A 558 5.67 29.32 -29.29
N GLU A 559 4.95 30.36 -29.73
CA GLU A 559 3.57 30.63 -29.29
C GLU A 559 2.64 29.48 -29.70
N LEU A 560 2.38 28.60 -28.73
CA LEU A 560 1.50 27.44 -28.84
C LEU A 560 0.05 27.94 -28.88
N ALA A 561 -0.68 27.61 -29.95
CA ALA A 561 -2.04 28.09 -30.17
C ALA A 561 -3.13 27.12 -29.66
N GLY A 562 -2.76 26.17 -28.81
CA GLY A 562 -3.64 25.11 -28.32
C GLY A 562 -3.54 23.82 -29.16
N MET A 563 -4.55 22.96 -29.04
CA MET A 563 -4.62 21.67 -29.74
C MET A 563 -5.59 21.75 -30.93
N CYS A 564 -5.24 21.07 -32.00
CA CYS A 564 -6.01 20.99 -33.24
C CYS A 564 -7.34 20.30 -32.98
N PRO A 565 -8.48 20.91 -33.33
CA PRO A 565 -9.79 20.31 -33.10
C PRO A 565 -10.04 19.06 -33.93
N ASP A 566 -9.32 18.89 -35.05
CA ASP A 566 -9.51 17.76 -35.97
C ASP A 566 -8.67 16.53 -35.59
N CYS A 567 -7.44 16.71 -35.11
CA CYS A 567 -6.54 15.58 -34.84
C CYS A 567 -5.84 15.61 -33.47
N GLY A 568 -6.08 16.63 -32.65
CA GLY A 568 -5.51 16.74 -31.31
C GLY A 568 -4.02 17.11 -31.25
N ASN A 569 -3.33 17.30 -32.38
CA ASN A 569 -1.93 17.76 -32.40
C ASN A 569 -1.80 19.25 -32.10
N ILE A 570 -0.60 19.70 -31.75
CA ILE A 570 -0.31 21.10 -31.42
C ILE A 570 -0.60 22.03 -32.61
N LEU A 571 -1.28 23.16 -32.34
CA LEU A 571 -1.46 24.27 -33.27
C LEU A 571 -0.34 25.31 -33.11
N GLU A 572 0.15 25.82 -34.23
CA GLU A 572 1.14 26.91 -34.29
C GLU A 572 0.45 28.18 -34.81
N TYR A 573 0.78 29.34 -34.23
CA TYR A 573 0.43 30.64 -34.80
C TYR A 573 1.37 30.96 -35.98
N VAL A 574 0.78 31.26 -37.14
CA VAL A 574 1.49 31.68 -38.35
C VAL A 574 0.66 32.76 -39.04
N GLU A 575 1.20 33.98 -39.14
CA GLU A 575 0.64 35.10 -39.92
C GLU A 575 -0.88 35.32 -39.69
N ASP A 576 -1.27 35.58 -38.43
CA ASP A 576 -2.66 35.78 -37.98
C ASP A 576 -3.63 34.59 -38.15
N CYS A 577 -3.10 33.43 -38.51
CA CYS A 577 -3.82 32.16 -38.55
C CYS A 577 -3.25 31.15 -37.56
N VAL A 578 -4.10 30.24 -37.09
CA VAL A 578 -3.66 29.03 -36.38
C VAL A 578 -3.65 27.85 -37.35
N LEU A 579 -2.53 27.14 -37.41
CA LEU A 579 -2.29 26.04 -38.35
C LEU A 579 -1.86 24.76 -37.61
N CYS A 580 -2.45 23.63 -38.01
CA CYS A 580 -1.97 22.30 -37.64
C CYS A 580 -1.09 21.73 -38.77
N ARG A 581 0.22 21.61 -38.53
CA ARG A 581 1.14 20.99 -39.51
C ARG A 581 0.90 19.51 -39.77
N PHE A 582 0.14 18.84 -38.91
CA PHE A 582 -0.10 17.40 -39.02
C PHE A 582 -1.28 17.05 -39.93
N CYS A 583 -2.42 17.73 -39.78
CA CYS A 583 -3.63 17.44 -40.56
C CYS A 583 -4.04 18.55 -41.53
N GLY A 584 -3.31 19.67 -41.55
CA GLY A 584 -3.60 20.80 -42.45
C GLY A 584 -4.74 21.72 -41.99
N TYR A 585 -5.29 21.52 -40.78
CA TYR A 585 -6.30 22.40 -40.22
C TYR A 585 -5.78 23.84 -40.14
N SER A 586 -6.53 24.81 -40.66
CA SER A 586 -6.22 26.22 -40.54
C SER A 586 -7.46 27.02 -40.12
N LYS A 587 -7.25 28.04 -39.28
CA LYS A 587 -8.29 29.01 -38.92
C LYS A 587 -7.65 30.38 -38.76
N CYS A 588 -8.02 31.31 -39.63
CA CYS A 588 -7.58 32.70 -39.59
C CYS A 588 -8.57 33.53 -38.78
N GLY A 589 -8.05 34.49 -38.01
CA GLY A 589 -8.83 35.43 -37.18
C GLY A 589 -9.21 36.67 -37.94
#